data_AF-A0A6J6CAF6-F1
#
_entry.id   AF-A0A6J6CAF6-F1
#
_cell.length_a   1.000
_cell.length_b   1.000
_cell.length_c   1.000
_cell.angle_alpha   90.00
_cell.angle_beta   90.00
_cell.angle_gamma   90.00
#
_symmetry.space_group_name_H-M   'P 1'
#
loop_
_entity.id
_entity.type
_entity.pdbx_description
1 polymer ?
#
loop_
_entity_poly.entity_id
_entity_poly.type
_entity_poly.pdbx_seq_one_letter_code
_entity_poly.pdbx_strand_id
1 'polypeptide(L)'
;MLVGFNLTFGPMHILGLQGMMRRTYTYTSNQGFSMWNMVSTTGAFIIALSLLVFMGNVVFSYRKHRKNPVNPGADPWDARSLEWMIPSPAPEYNFAEIPVVEEFDEFWHRKYGHDENGRLVRIAKTEDVVESSDPVTVHLPSPSYWPLVLALGMPLVGYGLIFNLWWAVPGVILIVAGIYGWVMEPATDPDASHGHDDHHGDPDEPDAAEIEAGESAESELVSASAGSAGVTADGGDSQ
;
A
#
# COMPACT_ATOMS: atom_id res chain seq x y z
N MET A 1 16.08 21.99 -16.21
CA MET A 1 15.34 22.61 -15.09
C MET A 1 16.16 23.67 -14.36
N LEU A 2 17.32 23.34 -13.79
CA LEU A 2 18.14 24.28 -13.00
C LEU A 2 18.50 25.59 -13.72
N VAL A 3 18.97 25.49 -14.97
CA VAL A 3 19.30 26.67 -15.80
C VAL A 3 18.06 27.53 -16.05
N GLY A 4 16.95 26.90 -16.44
CA GLY A 4 15.67 27.59 -16.65
C GLY A 4 15.16 28.28 -15.38
N PHE A 5 15.28 27.64 -14.22
CA PHE A 5 14.91 28.21 -12.92
C PHE A 5 15.69 29.50 -12.63
N ASN A 6 17.03 29.45 -12.71
CA ASN A 6 17.87 30.62 -12.46
C ASN A 6 17.62 31.72 -13.50
N LEU A 7 17.41 31.37 -14.77
CA LEU A 7 17.10 32.34 -15.83
C LEU A 7 15.71 32.96 -15.67
N THR A 8 14.76 32.25 -15.07
CA THR A 8 13.40 32.76 -14.82
C THR A 8 13.39 33.70 -13.62
N PHE A 9 13.89 33.24 -12.47
CA PHE A 9 13.77 33.94 -11.19
C PHE A 9 14.95 34.88 -10.88
N GLY A 10 16.14 34.62 -11.41
CA GLY A 10 17.29 35.51 -11.25
C GLY A 10 16.99 36.94 -11.71
N PRO A 11 16.55 37.16 -12.97
CA PRO A 11 16.17 38.48 -13.46
C PRO A 11 15.06 39.17 -12.69
N MET A 12 14.16 38.42 -12.02
CA MET A 12 13.09 39.02 -11.23
C MET A 12 13.62 39.81 -10.02
N HIS A 13 14.77 39.44 -9.47
CA HIS A 13 15.41 40.21 -8.40
C HIS A 13 15.83 41.58 -8.91
N ILE A 14 16.40 41.64 -10.11
CA ILE A 14 16.80 42.90 -10.76
C ILE A 14 15.57 43.73 -11.10
N LEU A 15 14.52 43.12 -11.67
CA LEU A 15 13.24 43.81 -11.95
C LEU A 15 12.59 44.38 -10.69
N GLY A 16 12.64 43.64 -9.58
CA GLY A 16 12.15 44.11 -8.29
C GLY A 16 12.93 45.33 -7.78
N LEU A 17 14.27 45.31 -7.90
CA LEU A 17 15.13 46.45 -7.55
C LEU A 17 14.90 47.66 -8.46
N GLN A 18 14.53 47.44 -9.73
CA GLN A 18 14.16 48.51 -10.67
C GLN A 18 12.73 49.05 -10.43
N GLY A 19 11.99 48.54 -9.44
CA GLY A 19 10.68 49.05 -9.05
C GLY A 19 9.50 48.47 -9.82
N MET A 20 9.66 47.34 -10.51
CA MET A 20 8.54 46.67 -11.16
C MET A 20 7.56 46.10 -10.11
N MET A 21 6.33 46.60 -10.10
CA MET A 21 5.28 46.11 -9.18
C MET A 21 4.80 44.70 -9.58
N ARG A 22 4.58 43.84 -8.58
CA ARG A 22 3.96 42.52 -8.77
C ARG A 22 2.52 42.65 -9.31
N ARG A 23 2.03 41.61 -10.01
CA ARG A 23 0.66 41.51 -10.57
C ARG A 23 0.34 42.58 -11.63
N THR A 24 1.36 43.10 -12.30
CA THR A 24 1.20 44.04 -13.42
C THR A 24 1.22 43.27 -14.74
N TYR A 25 0.15 43.36 -15.55
CA TYR A 25 0.02 42.59 -16.79
C TYR A 25 0.73 43.25 -17.99
N THR A 26 1.01 44.56 -17.94
CA THR A 26 1.67 45.30 -19.03
C THR A 26 2.57 46.40 -18.49
N TYR A 27 3.63 46.72 -19.23
CA TYR A 27 4.57 47.79 -18.92
C TYR A 27 4.87 48.58 -20.20
N THR A 28 5.22 49.85 -20.05
CA THR A 28 5.57 50.71 -21.19
C THR A 28 7.00 50.43 -21.65
N SER A 29 7.26 50.56 -22.95
CA SER A 29 8.58 50.29 -23.54
C SER A 29 9.70 51.18 -22.97
N ASN A 30 9.36 52.36 -22.45
CA ASN A 30 10.33 53.33 -21.93
C ASN A 30 10.78 53.06 -20.48
N GLN A 31 10.24 52.03 -19.81
CA GLN A 31 10.57 51.71 -18.40
C GLN A 31 11.80 50.81 -18.23
N GLY A 32 12.39 50.30 -19.32
CA GLY A 32 13.59 49.44 -19.25
C GLY A 32 13.35 48.00 -18.78
N PHE A 33 12.09 47.61 -18.49
CA PHE A 33 11.76 46.27 -18.00
C PHE A 33 11.74 45.18 -19.08
N SER A 34 11.73 45.56 -20.36
CA SER A 34 11.52 44.63 -21.48
C SER A 34 12.58 43.53 -21.55
N MET A 35 13.87 43.90 -21.43
CA MET A 35 14.97 42.96 -21.55
C MET A 35 14.90 41.86 -20.48
N TRP A 36 14.77 42.24 -19.20
CA TRP A 36 14.76 41.28 -18.10
C TRP A 36 13.50 40.41 -18.09
N ASN A 37 12.34 40.94 -18.49
CA ASN A 37 11.12 40.15 -18.66
C ASN A 37 11.25 39.16 -19.83
N MET A 38 11.92 39.53 -20.92
CA MET A 38 12.17 38.62 -22.04
C MET A 38 13.10 37.47 -21.65
N VAL A 39 14.17 37.76 -20.90
CA VAL A 39 15.07 36.73 -20.35
C VAL A 39 14.32 35.79 -19.40
N SER A 40 13.52 36.35 -18.49
CA SER A 40 12.70 35.56 -17.56
C SER A 40 11.70 34.64 -18.29
N THR A 41 11.04 35.16 -19.32
CA THR A 41 10.10 34.40 -20.17
C THR A 41 10.80 33.27 -20.92
N THR A 42 12.02 33.52 -21.43
CA THR A 42 12.85 32.50 -22.07
C THR A 42 13.20 31.39 -21.08
N GLY A 43 13.55 31.76 -19.84
CA GLY A 43 13.75 30.81 -18.74
C GLY A 43 12.53 29.94 -18.49
N ALA A 44 11.32 30.53 -18.49
CA ALA A 44 10.08 29.80 -18.26
C ALA A 44 9.81 28.77 -19.36
N PHE A 45 10.07 29.09 -20.63
CA PHE A 45 10.00 28.13 -21.73
C PHE A 45 11.01 26.98 -21.59
N ILE A 46 12.23 27.26 -21.10
CA ILE A 46 13.22 26.21 -20.80
C ILE A 46 12.75 25.28 -19.68
N ILE A 47 12.07 25.81 -18.66
CA ILE A 47 11.44 24.99 -17.61
C ILE A 47 10.34 24.11 -18.21
N ALA A 48 9.46 24.67 -19.03
CA ALA A 48 8.40 23.92 -19.70
C ALA A 48 8.97 22.78 -20.57
N LEU A 49 10.02 23.05 -21.35
CA LEU A 49 10.71 22.03 -22.13
C LEU A 49 11.34 20.94 -21.24
N SER A 50 11.93 21.33 -20.09
CA SER A 50 12.48 20.36 -19.14
C SER A 50 11.40 19.42 -18.58
N LEU A 51 10.21 19.94 -18.28
CA LEU A 51 9.08 19.13 -17.84
C LEU A 51 8.59 18.18 -18.94
N LEU A 52 8.56 18.62 -20.20
CA LEU A 52 8.21 17.75 -21.32
C LEU A 52 9.21 16.60 -21.50
N VAL A 53 10.51 16.88 -21.38
CA VAL A 53 11.55 15.84 -21.41
C VAL A 53 11.38 14.85 -20.25
N PHE A 54 11.10 15.35 -19.04
CA PHE A 54 10.82 14.49 -17.88
C PHE A 54 9.61 13.59 -18.12
N MET A 55 8.49 14.14 -18.58
CA MET A 55 7.29 13.36 -18.92
C MET A 55 7.57 12.32 -20.02
N GLY A 56 8.36 12.71 -21.03
CA GLY A 56 8.84 11.81 -22.08
C GLY A 56 9.64 10.63 -21.51
N ASN A 57 10.53 10.88 -20.56
CA ASN A 57 11.29 9.82 -19.88
C ASN A 57 10.40 8.88 -19.07
N VAL A 58 9.41 9.42 -18.34
CA VAL A 58 8.44 8.60 -17.59
C VAL A 58 7.67 7.66 -18.53
N VAL A 59 7.11 8.20 -19.61
CA VAL A 59 6.35 7.41 -20.60
C VAL A 59 7.24 6.39 -21.30
N PHE A 60 8.47 6.78 -21.67
CA PHE A 60 9.42 5.88 -22.31
C PHE A 60 9.83 4.73 -21.38
N SER A 61 10.16 5.04 -20.12
CA SER A 61 10.54 4.04 -19.11
C SER A 61 9.40 3.05 -18.86
N TYR A 62 8.18 3.56 -18.64
CA TYR A 62 6.99 2.74 -18.45
C TYR A 62 6.74 1.80 -19.64
N ARG A 63 6.78 2.33 -20.87
CA ARG A 63 6.57 1.53 -22.09
C ARG A 63 7.68 0.50 -22.32
N LYS A 64 8.92 0.82 -21.96
CA LYS A 64 10.05 -0.10 -22.05
C LYS A 64 9.93 -1.24 -21.04
N HIS A 65 9.63 -0.92 -19.78
CA HIS A 65 9.41 -1.91 -18.72
C HIS A 65 8.25 -2.85 -19.04
N ARG A 66 7.14 -2.33 -19.58
CA ARG A 66 5.99 -3.17 -20.01
C ARG A 66 6.35 -4.15 -21.14
N LYS A 67 7.32 -3.82 -22.00
CA LYS A 67 7.77 -4.69 -23.10
C LYS A 67 8.78 -5.74 -22.62
N ASN A 68 9.82 -5.27 -21.92
CA ASN A 68 10.87 -6.11 -21.36
C ASN A 68 11.04 -5.72 -19.88
N PRO A 69 10.40 -6.47 -18.96
CA PRO A 69 10.55 -6.23 -17.53
C PRO A 69 12.02 -6.36 -17.14
N VAL A 70 12.54 -5.33 -16.47
CA VAL A 70 13.89 -5.35 -15.88
C VAL A 70 13.67 -5.42 -14.39
N ASN A 71 14.21 -6.45 -13.72
CA ASN A 71 14.20 -6.52 -12.27
C ASN A 71 15.42 -5.74 -11.74
N PRO A 72 15.24 -4.56 -11.10
CA PRO A 72 16.35 -3.79 -10.56
C PRO A 72 16.95 -4.40 -9.28
N GLY A 73 16.37 -5.48 -8.74
CA GLY A 73 16.65 -5.96 -7.40
C GLY A 73 16.01 -5.09 -6.33
N ALA A 74 16.10 -5.51 -5.07
CA ALA A 74 15.57 -4.75 -3.94
C ALA A 74 16.31 -3.41 -3.73
N ASP A 75 17.63 -3.38 -3.92
CA ASP A 75 18.46 -2.20 -3.70
C ASP A 75 19.37 -1.89 -4.91
N PRO A 76 18.89 -1.10 -5.88
CA PRO A 76 19.70 -0.70 -7.05
C PRO A 76 20.74 0.39 -6.74
N TRP A 77 20.71 1.02 -5.57
CA TRP A 77 21.51 2.21 -5.25
C TRP A 77 22.53 2.02 -4.12
N ASP A 78 22.58 0.81 -3.54
CA ASP A 78 23.33 0.54 -2.30
C ASP A 78 22.92 1.47 -1.14
N ALA A 79 21.61 1.62 -0.95
CA ALA A 79 21.03 2.55 0.00
C ALA A 79 21.15 2.09 1.46
N ARG A 80 20.75 2.94 2.42
CA ARG A 80 21.06 2.77 3.86
C ARG A 80 19.85 2.52 4.76
N SER A 81 18.67 2.79 4.21
CA SER A 81 17.40 2.89 4.92
C SER A 81 16.51 1.67 4.66
N LEU A 82 15.49 1.48 5.49
CA LEU A 82 14.68 0.26 5.54
C LEU A 82 13.82 0.03 4.30
N GLU A 83 13.48 1.08 3.54
CA GLU A 83 12.68 0.93 2.32
C GLU A 83 13.37 0.11 1.23
N TRP A 84 14.67 -0.13 1.36
CA TRP A 84 15.48 -0.96 0.45
C TRP A 84 15.70 -2.39 0.98
N MET A 85 15.11 -2.71 2.13
CA MET A 85 15.16 -4.05 2.74
C MET A 85 13.98 -4.93 2.31
N ILE A 86 13.03 -4.37 1.57
CA ILE A 86 11.88 -5.07 0.97
C ILE A 86 12.13 -5.33 -0.53
N PRO A 87 11.53 -6.36 -1.12
CA PRO A 87 11.67 -6.62 -2.56
C PRO A 87 11.07 -5.48 -3.41
N SER A 88 11.54 -5.35 -4.65
CA SER A 88 11.01 -4.39 -5.63
C SER A 88 10.30 -5.14 -6.76
N PRO A 89 8.99 -4.93 -6.99
CA PRO A 89 8.10 -3.96 -6.34
C PRO A 89 7.76 -4.33 -4.89
N ALA A 90 7.48 -3.31 -4.07
CA ALA A 90 7.10 -3.48 -2.67
C ALA A 90 5.83 -4.35 -2.56
N PRO A 91 5.80 -5.36 -1.68
CA PRO A 91 4.60 -6.15 -1.43
C PRO A 91 3.57 -5.32 -0.67
N GLU A 92 2.29 -5.69 -0.75
CA GLU A 92 1.18 -4.91 -0.15
C GLU A 92 1.31 -4.76 1.37
N TYR A 93 1.92 -5.75 2.02
CA TYR A 93 2.20 -5.77 3.47
C TYR A 93 3.49 -5.05 3.87
N ASN A 94 4.31 -4.60 2.91
CA ASN A 94 5.67 -4.08 3.10
C ASN A 94 6.63 -5.08 3.74
N PHE A 95 6.64 -5.20 5.07
CA PHE A 95 7.51 -6.10 5.84
C PHE A 95 6.72 -7.30 6.33
N ALA A 96 7.26 -8.51 6.18
CA ALA A 96 6.60 -9.72 6.67
C ALA A 96 6.78 -9.87 8.19
N GLU A 97 7.94 -9.46 8.70
CA GLU A 97 8.34 -9.39 10.10
C GLU A 97 8.71 -7.95 10.46
N ILE A 98 8.35 -7.52 11.66
CA ILE A 98 8.68 -6.16 12.11
C ILE A 98 10.20 -6.04 12.27
N PRO A 99 10.87 -5.16 11.52
CA PRO A 99 12.32 -5.05 11.60
C PRO A 99 12.73 -4.43 12.94
N VAL A 100 13.62 -5.11 13.65
CA VAL A 100 14.29 -4.55 14.84
C VAL A 100 15.35 -3.55 14.37
N VAL A 101 15.20 -2.29 14.80
CA VAL A 101 16.12 -1.20 14.45
C VAL A 101 16.98 -0.90 15.66
N GLU A 102 18.27 -1.20 15.56
CA GLU A 102 19.25 -0.91 16.60
C GLU A 102 20.00 0.39 16.30
N GLU A 103 20.21 0.68 15.01
CA GLU A 103 20.95 1.84 14.55
C GLU A 103 20.16 2.70 13.56
N PHE A 104 20.56 3.98 13.43
CA PHE A 104 19.88 4.93 12.53
C PHE A 104 19.88 4.46 11.06
N ASP A 105 21.00 3.89 10.61
CA ASP A 105 21.17 3.32 9.26
C ASP A 105 21.18 1.79 9.34
N GLU A 106 20.12 1.18 9.86
CA GLU A 106 20.00 -0.26 10.12
C GLU A 106 20.39 -1.12 8.90
N PHE A 107 19.85 -0.79 7.72
CA PHE A 107 20.12 -1.58 6.51
C PHE A 107 21.58 -1.46 6.03
N TRP A 108 22.25 -0.34 6.34
CA TRP A 108 23.69 -0.20 6.08
C TRP A 108 24.51 -1.12 6.99
N HIS A 109 24.21 -1.17 8.29
CA HIS A 109 24.95 -1.99 9.27
C HIS A 109 24.70 -3.50 9.07
N ARG A 110 23.56 -3.89 8.51
CA ARG A 110 23.31 -5.28 8.08
C ARG A 110 24.15 -5.68 6.85
N LYS A 111 24.42 -4.73 5.94
CA LYS A 111 25.25 -4.98 4.74
C LYS A 111 26.75 -4.85 5.00
N TYR A 112 27.13 -3.89 5.84
CA TYR A 112 28.50 -3.47 6.08
C TYR A 112 28.85 -3.53 7.56
N GLY A 113 30.02 -4.04 7.89
CA GLY A 113 30.60 -3.89 9.22
C GLY A 113 32.09 -3.60 9.14
N HIS A 114 32.76 -3.69 10.28
CA HIS A 114 34.16 -3.32 10.41
C HIS A 114 35.04 -4.56 10.61
N ASP A 115 36.12 -4.66 9.84
CA ASP A 115 37.16 -5.68 10.01
C ASP A 115 38.03 -5.39 11.25
N GLU A 116 38.89 -6.31 11.67
CA GLU A 116 39.82 -6.16 12.81
C GLU A 116 40.70 -4.90 12.71
N ASN A 117 40.91 -4.41 11.49
CA ASN A 117 41.66 -3.21 11.16
C ASN A 117 40.81 -1.92 11.09
N GLY A 118 39.53 -1.98 11.49
CA GLY A 118 38.58 -0.87 11.46
C GLY A 118 38.05 -0.48 10.08
N ARG A 119 38.35 -1.25 9.03
CA ARG A 119 37.94 -0.96 7.64
C ARG A 119 36.52 -1.44 7.39
N LEU A 120 35.73 -0.62 6.66
CA LEU A 120 34.39 -1.03 6.21
C LEU A 120 34.51 -2.18 5.21
N VAL A 121 33.90 -3.31 5.54
CA VAL A 121 33.80 -4.49 4.69
C VAL A 121 32.34 -4.88 4.53
N ARG A 122 31.98 -5.33 3.33
CA ARG A 122 30.64 -5.83 3.07
C ARG A 122 30.52 -7.25 3.61
N ILE A 123 29.70 -7.43 4.64
CA ILE A 123 29.55 -8.69 5.37
C ILE A 123 28.45 -9.54 4.73
N ALA A 124 27.39 -8.91 4.20
CA ALA A 124 26.27 -9.60 3.59
C ALA A 124 25.95 -9.05 2.19
N LYS A 125 25.48 -9.93 1.30
CA LYS A 125 24.90 -9.48 0.02
C LYS A 125 23.52 -8.91 0.28
N THR A 126 23.10 -7.98 -0.57
CA THR A 126 21.78 -7.34 -0.44
C THR A 126 20.68 -8.39 -0.43
N GLU A 127 20.76 -9.38 -1.33
CA GLU A 127 19.77 -10.45 -1.48
C GLU A 127 19.57 -11.29 -0.21
N ASP A 128 20.62 -11.44 0.60
CA ASP A 128 20.58 -12.22 1.84
C ASP A 128 20.03 -11.41 3.03
N VAL A 129 20.11 -10.07 2.94
CA VAL A 129 19.60 -9.13 3.98
C VAL A 129 18.15 -8.72 3.70
N VAL A 130 17.74 -8.77 2.43
CA VAL A 130 16.37 -8.47 2.01
C VAL A 130 15.46 -9.56 2.53
N GLU A 131 14.33 -9.11 3.07
CA GLU A 131 13.34 -10.00 3.63
C GLU A 131 12.72 -10.88 2.55
N SER A 132 12.75 -12.19 2.77
CA SER A 132 12.20 -13.22 1.87
C SER A 132 11.27 -14.20 2.56
N SER A 133 10.83 -13.88 3.79
CA SER A 133 9.92 -14.69 4.58
C SER A 133 8.53 -14.77 3.95
N ASP A 134 7.94 -15.97 3.96
CA ASP A 134 6.54 -16.19 3.59
C ASP A 134 5.62 -15.43 4.59
N PRO A 135 4.59 -14.72 4.13
CA PRO A 135 3.74 -13.91 4.99
C PRO A 135 2.76 -14.81 5.74
N VAL A 136 3.17 -15.42 6.86
CA VAL A 136 2.35 -16.43 7.53
C VAL A 136 1.10 -15.81 8.21
N THR A 137 1.11 -14.53 8.59
CA THR A 137 -0.03 -13.93 9.35
C THR A 137 -0.13 -12.40 9.23
N VAL A 138 0.14 -11.78 8.07
CA VAL A 138 -0.01 -10.31 7.96
C VAL A 138 -1.45 -9.93 7.62
N HIS A 139 -2.15 -9.28 8.55
CA HIS A 139 -3.51 -8.76 8.34
C HIS A 139 -3.47 -7.42 7.59
N LEU A 140 -4.05 -7.39 6.39
CA LEU A 140 -4.24 -6.18 5.61
C LEU A 140 -5.66 -5.61 5.82
N PRO A 141 -5.83 -4.28 5.86
CA PRO A 141 -7.16 -3.67 5.89
C PRO A 141 -7.89 -3.95 4.57
N SER A 142 -9.19 -4.27 4.66
CA SER A 142 -10.03 -4.45 3.48
C SER A 142 -10.24 -3.11 2.74
N PRO A 143 -10.36 -3.13 1.41
CA PRO A 143 -10.61 -1.92 0.64
C PRO A 143 -12.04 -1.40 0.88
N SER A 144 -12.16 -0.12 1.27
CA SER A 144 -13.45 0.55 1.50
C SER A 144 -13.78 1.55 0.39
N TYR A 145 -15.04 1.52 -0.07
CA TYR A 145 -15.56 2.46 -1.07
C TYR A 145 -16.10 3.76 -0.45
N TRP A 146 -16.36 3.78 0.85
CA TRP A 146 -17.05 4.89 1.53
C TRP A 146 -16.25 6.20 1.60
N PRO A 147 -14.93 6.19 1.82
CA PRO A 147 -14.11 7.40 1.73
C PRO A 147 -14.22 8.09 0.37
N LEU A 148 -14.34 7.32 -0.72
CA LEU A 148 -14.51 7.87 -2.07
C LEU A 148 -15.89 8.54 -2.23
N VAL A 149 -16.96 7.93 -1.73
CA VAL A 149 -18.31 8.49 -1.76
C VAL A 149 -18.37 9.81 -0.98
N LEU A 150 -17.77 9.85 0.20
CA LEU A 150 -17.66 11.06 1.02
C LEU A 150 -16.87 12.14 0.27
N ALA A 151 -15.71 11.79 -0.28
CA ALA A 151 -14.87 12.72 -1.03
C ALA A 151 -15.58 13.30 -2.26
N LEU A 152 -16.47 12.55 -2.91
CA LEU A 152 -17.29 13.04 -4.02
C LEU A 152 -18.36 14.06 -3.59
N GLY A 153 -18.86 13.96 -2.36
CA GLY A 153 -19.81 14.92 -1.79
C GLY A 153 -19.18 16.31 -1.53
N MET A 154 -17.90 16.36 -1.14
CA MET A 154 -17.18 17.61 -0.84
C MET A 154 -17.15 18.65 -1.98
N PRO A 155 -16.77 18.30 -3.23
CA PRO A 155 -16.79 19.26 -4.33
C PRO A 155 -18.20 19.72 -4.69
N LEU A 156 -19.23 18.88 -4.50
CA LEU A 156 -20.63 19.27 -4.73
C LEU A 156 -21.09 20.32 -3.71
N VAL A 157 -20.74 20.14 -2.43
CA VAL A 157 -20.98 21.17 -1.40
C VAL A 157 -20.22 22.44 -1.73
N GLY A 158 -18.93 22.34 -2.05
CA GLY A 158 -18.12 23.50 -2.44
C GLY A 158 -18.70 24.26 -3.63
N TYR A 159 -19.13 23.54 -4.67
CA TYR A 159 -19.81 24.12 -5.83
C TYR A 159 -21.12 24.80 -5.44
N GLY A 160 -21.93 24.16 -4.58
CA GLY A 160 -23.18 24.72 -4.11
C GLY A 160 -23.00 26.00 -3.30
N LEU A 161 -21.98 26.07 -2.46
CA LEU A 161 -21.68 27.28 -1.67
C LEU A 161 -21.22 28.46 -2.54
N ILE A 162 -20.54 28.20 -3.66
CA ILE A 162 -20.01 29.26 -4.54
C ILE A 162 -21.08 29.77 -5.50
N PHE A 163 -21.85 28.88 -6.15
CA PHE A 163 -22.69 29.26 -7.29
C PHE A 163 -24.18 29.21 -7.00
N ASN A 164 -24.65 28.16 -6.31
CA ASN A 164 -26.07 27.97 -6.02
C ASN A 164 -26.28 26.91 -4.93
N LEU A 165 -26.86 27.33 -3.79
CA LEU A 165 -27.01 26.52 -2.59
C LEU A 165 -27.77 25.19 -2.81
N TRP A 166 -28.62 25.10 -3.83
CA TRP A 166 -29.35 23.87 -4.17
C TRP A 166 -28.41 22.68 -4.49
N TRP A 167 -27.21 22.94 -5.03
CA TRP A 167 -26.21 21.88 -5.27
C TRP A 167 -25.51 21.39 -4.01
N ALA A 168 -25.58 22.15 -2.91
CA ALA A 168 -25.03 21.70 -1.64
C ALA A 168 -25.86 20.56 -1.02
N VAL A 169 -27.17 20.51 -1.29
CA VAL A 169 -28.07 19.48 -0.77
C VAL A 169 -27.64 18.06 -1.16
N PRO A 170 -27.46 17.71 -2.46
CA PRO A 170 -26.97 16.37 -2.83
C PRO A 170 -25.56 16.11 -2.32
N GLY A 171 -24.70 17.12 -2.22
CA GLY A 171 -23.35 16.98 -1.64
C GLY A 171 -23.38 16.61 -0.16
N VAL A 172 -24.22 17.27 0.64
CA VAL A 172 -24.41 16.96 2.06
C VAL A 172 -24.99 15.57 2.24
N ILE A 173 -25.96 15.17 1.40
CA ILE A 173 -26.53 13.81 1.43
C ILE A 173 -25.44 12.75 1.20
N LEU A 174 -24.58 12.94 0.20
CA LEU A 174 -23.47 12.02 -0.09
C LEU A 174 -22.45 11.95 1.06
N ILE A 175 -22.14 13.08 1.70
CA ILE A 175 -21.24 13.10 2.87
C ILE A 175 -21.86 12.32 4.02
N VAL A 176 -23.12 12.58 4.36
CA VAL A 176 -23.82 11.89 5.46
C VAL A 176 -23.93 10.40 5.18
N ALA A 177 -24.31 10.02 3.95
CA ALA A 177 -24.37 8.62 3.54
C ALA A 177 -22.98 7.95 3.56
N GLY A 178 -21.93 8.66 3.13
CA GLY A 178 -20.55 8.20 3.16
C GLY A 178 -20.04 7.95 4.58
N ILE A 179 -20.28 8.90 5.50
CA ILE A 179 -19.92 8.74 6.92
C ILE A 179 -20.70 7.58 7.54
N TYR A 180 -22.01 7.53 7.32
CA TYR A 180 -22.87 6.48 7.87
C TYR A 180 -22.44 5.09 7.38
N GLY A 181 -22.21 4.95 6.07
CA GLY A 181 -21.75 3.71 5.47
C GLY A 181 -20.37 3.29 5.96
N TRP A 182 -19.46 4.25 6.14
CA TRP A 182 -18.12 3.97 6.66
C TRP A 182 -18.13 3.54 8.13
N VAL A 183 -18.98 4.15 8.96
CA VAL A 183 -19.12 3.79 10.38
C VAL A 183 -19.73 2.39 10.55
N MET A 184 -20.62 1.99 9.65
CA MET A 184 -21.27 0.67 9.69
C MET A 184 -20.45 -0.42 9.00
N GLU A 185 -19.36 -0.07 8.33
CA GLU A 185 -18.48 -1.04 7.70
C GLU A 185 -17.71 -1.84 8.77
N PRO A 186 -17.76 -3.18 8.75
CA PRO A 186 -16.98 -3.97 9.68
C PRO A 186 -15.49 -3.74 9.45
N ALA A 187 -14.70 -3.74 10.52
CA ALA A 187 -13.26 -3.48 10.45
C ALA A 187 -12.48 -4.52 9.63
N THR A 188 -13.05 -5.71 9.43
CA THR A 188 -12.49 -6.83 8.65
C THR A 188 -13.63 -7.59 7.95
N ASP A 189 -13.37 -8.09 6.75
CA ASP A 189 -14.31 -8.92 6.00
C ASP A 189 -14.31 -10.36 6.57
N PRO A 190 -15.43 -10.89 7.09
CA PRO A 190 -15.49 -12.25 7.62
C PRO A 190 -15.31 -13.34 6.55
N ASP A 191 -15.47 -13.01 5.26
CA ASP A 191 -15.39 -13.96 4.15
C ASP A 191 -14.04 -13.91 3.39
N ALA A 192 -13.05 -13.18 3.92
CA ALA A 192 -11.70 -13.14 3.37
C ALA A 192 -10.96 -14.46 3.63
N SER A 193 -11.35 -15.53 2.93
CA SER A 193 -10.76 -16.88 2.89
C SER A 193 -9.71 -17.13 3.99
N HIS A 194 -10.19 -17.28 5.22
CA HIS A 194 -9.36 -17.70 6.33
C HIS A 194 -9.07 -19.19 6.13
N GLY A 195 -7.94 -19.48 5.49
CA GLY A 195 -7.34 -20.80 5.60
C GLY A 195 -6.64 -20.91 6.94
N HIS A 196 -7.36 -20.82 8.06
CA HIS A 196 -6.90 -21.31 9.36
C HIS A 196 -8.07 -21.48 10.30
N ASP A 197 -8.17 -22.69 10.85
CA ASP A 197 -8.99 -23.04 11.99
C ASP A 197 -8.63 -22.12 13.15
N ASP A 198 -9.57 -21.25 13.53
CA ASP A 198 -9.51 -20.51 14.79
C ASP A 198 -9.77 -21.49 15.94
N HIS A 199 -8.83 -22.42 16.17
CA HIS A 199 -8.69 -23.08 17.47
C HIS A 199 -8.08 -22.07 18.44
N HIS A 200 -8.89 -21.11 18.87
CA HIS A 200 -8.76 -20.58 20.22
C HIS A 200 -9.13 -21.72 21.17
N GLY A 201 -8.15 -22.58 21.47
CA GLY A 201 -8.29 -23.62 22.47
C GLY A 201 -8.63 -22.99 23.83
N ASP A 202 -9.89 -23.11 24.22
CA ASP A 202 -10.28 -23.07 25.62
C ASP A 202 -9.67 -24.35 26.26
N PRO A 203 -8.88 -24.28 27.34
CA PRO A 203 -8.11 -25.43 27.83
C PRO A 203 -8.95 -26.60 28.36
N ASP A 204 -10.28 -26.49 28.39
CA ASP A 204 -11.17 -27.41 29.09
C ASP A 204 -12.23 -28.08 28.20
N GLU A 205 -12.14 -27.98 26.86
CA GLU A 205 -13.10 -28.64 25.95
C GLU A 205 -12.43 -29.79 25.17
N PRO A 206 -12.90 -31.05 25.30
CA PRO A 206 -12.24 -32.18 24.65
C PRO A 206 -12.45 -32.16 23.13
N ASP A 207 -11.37 -32.43 22.39
CA ASP A 207 -11.32 -32.40 20.92
C ASP A 207 -12.43 -33.29 20.31
N ALA A 208 -13.16 -32.74 19.34
CA ALA A 208 -14.22 -33.44 18.61
C ALA A 208 -13.73 -34.74 17.93
N ALA A 209 -12.42 -34.86 17.67
CA ALA A 209 -11.80 -36.07 17.15
C ALA A 209 -11.77 -37.23 18.17
N GLU A 210 -11.72 -36.95 19.48
CA GLU A 210 -11.84 -37.98 20.52
C GLU A 210 -13.30 -38.43 20.72
N ILE A 211 -14.26 -37.56 20.45
CA ILE A 211 -15.70 -37.88 20.54
C ILE A 211 -16.13 -38.83 19.41
N GLU A 212 -15.69 -38.60 18.17
CA GLU A 212 -15.99 -39.50 17.05
C GLU A 212 -15.30 -40.88 17.18
N ALA A 213 -14.10 -40.93 17.77
CA ALA A 213 -13.40 -42.19 18.04
C ALA A 213 -14.09 -42.99 19.18
N GLY A 214 -14.65 -42.31 20.18
CA GLY A 214 -15.43 -42.93 21.25
C GLY A 214 -16.77 -43.48 20.78
N GLU A 215 -17.49 -42.72 19.95
CA GLU A 215 -18.83 -43.09 19.47
C GLU A 215 -18.79 -44.24 18.45
N SER A 216 -17.75 -44.29 17.61
CA SER A 216 -17.49 -45.43 16.72
C SER A 216 -17.11 -46.70 17.47
N ALA A 217 -16.31 -46.61 18.53
CA ALA A 217 -15.96 -47.75 19.39
C ALA A 217 -17.15 -48.29 20.21
N GLU A 218 -18.03 -47.41 20.72
CA GLU A 218 -19.26 -47.84 21.41
C GLU A 218 -20.26 -48.50 20.44
N SER A 219 -20.34 -48.05 19.19
CA SER A 219 -21.23 -48.66 18.18
C SER A 219 -20.82 -50.09 17.80
N GLU A 220 -19.51 -50.39 17.74
CA GLU A 220 -19.01 -51.75 17.48
C GLU A 220 -19.21 -52.69 18.67
N LEU A 221 -19.08 -52.19 19.90
CA LEU A 221 -19.31 -52.96 21.13
C LEU A 221 -20.79 -53.32 21.35
N VAL A 222 -21.72 -52.42 21.00
CA VAL A 222 -23.17 -52.68 21.08
C VAL A 222 -23.62 -53.71 20.03
N SER A 223 -23.06 -53.65 18.82
CA SER A 223 -23.26 -54.63 17.74
C SER A 223 -22.77 -56.04 18.13
N ALA A 224 -21.61 -56.14 18.80
CA ALA A 224 -21.05 -57.42 19.24
C ALA A 224 -21.85 -58.07 20.39
N SER A 225 -22.50 -57.29 21.26
CA SER A 225 -23.29 -57.84 22.38
C SER A 225 -24.70 -58.31 21.98
N ALA A 226 -25.27 -57.78 20.89
CA ALA A 226 -26.62 -58.12 20.42
C ALA A 226 -26.71 -59.49 19.69
N GLY A 227 -25.57 -60.12 19.36
CA GLY A 227 -25.51 -61.35 18.57
C GLY A 227 -25.64 -62.68 19.34
N SER A 228 -25.84 -62.70 20.66
CA SER A 228 -25.73 -63.95 21.46
C SER A 228 -26.93 -64.38 22.32
N ALA A 229 -28.14 -63.84 22.12
CA ALA A 229 -29.32 -64.26 22.91
C ALA A 229 -30.54 -64.67 22.05
N GLY A 230 -30.86 -65.97 22.04
CA GLY A 230 -32.17 -66.57 21.64
C GLY A 230 -32.13 -67.35 20.31
N VAL A 231 -31.79 -68.65 20.20
CA VAL A 231 -32.22 -69.90 20.87
C VAL A 231 -33.66 -70.35 20.50
N THR A 232 -33.69 -71.30 19.54
CA THR A 232 -34.49 -72.55 19.44
C THR A 232 -36.03 -72.59 19.47
N ALA A 233 -36.55 -73.34 18.49
CA ALA A 233 -37.46 -74.51 18.60
C ALA A 233 -38.93 -74.39 18.12
N ASP A 234 -39.28 -75.43 17.35
CA ASP A 234 -40.60 -76.09 17.17
C ASP A 234 -41.64 -75.37 16.27
N GLY A 235 -42.33 -75.97 15.30
CA GLY A 235 -42.54 -77.35 14.84
C GLY A 235 -43.84 -77.37 14.00
N GLY A 236 -44.00 -78.31 13.06
CA GLY A 236 -45.34 -78.76 12.60
C GLY A 236 -45.89 -78.34 11.22
N ASP A 237 -45.74 -79.27 10.27
CA ASP A 237 -46.73 -79.82 9.30
C ASP A 237 -47.59 -79.00 8.30
N SER A 238 -47.60 -79.57 7.08
CA SER A 238 -48.68 -79.70 6.08
C SER A 238 -48.99 -78.54 5.13
N GLN A 239 -48.50 -78.61 3.88
CA GLN A 239 -49.14 -79.22 2.69
C GLN A 239 -48.18 -79.21 1.50
#